data_AF-A0A958WRM8-F1
#
_entry.id   AF-A0A958WRM8-F1
#
_cell.length_a   1.000
_cell.length_b   1.000
_cell.length_c   1.000
_cell.angle_alpha   90.00
_cell.angle_beta   90.00
_cell.angle_gamma   90.00
#
_symmetry.space_group_name_H-M   'P 1'
#
loop_
_entity.id
_entity.type
_entity.pdbx_description
1 polymer ?
#
loop_
_entity_poly.entity_id
_entity_poly.type
_entity_poly.pdbx_seq_one_letter_code
_entity_poly.pdbx_strand_id
1 'polypeptide(L)'
;IKALTIHGRTRQQMYKGEADWTMIATVKNDPEIEIPIFGNGDIDSPEKALEYKEKYGVDGIMIGRAAIGYPWIFNEIKHYMSTGEHLAPPTIQQRVDAVKKHLAFSMDWKQGKTGIFEMRRHYTNYFKGIPHFKPYRTQLVELEEEQALFDLLDEISEEFSQTVFVS
;
A
#
# COMPACT_ATOMS: atom_id res chain seq x y z
N ILE A 1 21.46 -0.31 -18.17
CA ILE A 1 20.36 -0.62 -17.21
C ILE A 1 20.88 -1.65 -16.22
N LYS A 2 20.48 -1.61 -14.94
CA LYS A 2 20.95 -2.55 -13.89
C LYS A 2 19.86 -3.46 -13.31
N ALA A 3 18.59 -3.15 -13.56
CA ALA A 3 17.42 -3.94 -13.25
C ALA A 3 16.26 -3.45 -14.13
N LEU A 4 15.25 -4.29 -14.35
CA LEU A 4 14.05 -3.94 -15.10
C LEU A 4 12.80 -4.36 -14.31
N THR A 5 11.81 -3.47 -14.24
CA THR A 5 10.47 -3.82 -13.73
C THR A 5 9.48 -3.83 -14.89
N ILE A 6 8.65 -4.86 -14.94
CA ILE A 6 7.65 -5.03 -16.00
C ILE A 6 6.27 -5.10 -15.35
N HIS A 7 5.37 -4.21 -15.77
CA HIS A 7 3.96 -4.34 -15.41
C HIS A 7 3.30 -5.34 -16.36
N GLY A 8 2.55 -6.31 -15.83
CA GLY A 8 1.80 -7.32 -16.60
C GLY A 8 0.59 -6.77 -17.38
N ARG A 9 0.61 -5.51 -17.78
CA ARG A 9 -0.45 -4.89 -18.60
C ARG A 9 0.20 -4.06 -19.68
N THR A 10 -0.40 -4.11 -20.86
CA THR A 10 -0.13 -3.17 -21.93
C THR A 10 -0.69 -1.79 -21.59
N ARG A 11 -0.17 -0.76 -22.26
CA ARG A 11 -0.67 0.61 -22.12
C ARG A 11 -2.16 0.74 -22.44
N GLN A 12 -2.67 0.01 -23.44
CA GLN A 12 -4.08 0.10 -23.85
C GLN A 12 -5.05 -0.48 -22.82
N GLN A 13 -4.61 -1.47 -22.04
CA GLN A 13 -5.44 -2.10 -21.01
C GLN A 13 -5.68 -1.17 -19.81
N MET A 14 -4.80 -0.18 -19.57
CA MET A 14 -4.88 0.69 -18.39
C MET A 14 -4.99 -0.15 -17.10
N TYR A 15 -6.12 -0.09 -16.40
CA TYR A 15 -6.42 -0.89 -15.20
C TYR A 15 -7.50 -1.97 -15.44
N LYS A 16 -7.85 -2.25 -16.70
CA LYS A 16 -8.88 -3.23 -17.05
C LYS A 16 -8.27 -4.64 -17.12
N GLY A 17 -9.11 -5.65 -16.84
CA GLY A 17 -8.69 -7.05 -16.79
C GLY A 17 -7.68 -7.34 -15.69
N GLU A 18 -7.08 -8.52 -15.71
CA GLU A 18 -6.02 -8.94 -14.80
C GLU A 18 -4.64 -8.70 -15.43
N ALA A 19 -3.64 -8.45 -14.60
CA ALA A 19 -2.26 -8.38 -15.05
C ALA A 19 -1.79 -9.78 -15.50
N ASP A 20 -1.38 -9.90 -16.75
CA ASP A 20 -0.78 -11.11 -17.30
C ASP A 20 0.74 -11.10 -17.08
N TRP A 21 1.20 -12.01 -16.24
CA TRP A 21 2.60 -12.15 -15.88
C TRP A 21 3.35 -13.18 -16.74
N THR A 22 2.68 -13.88 -17.66
CA THR A 22 3.32 -14.85 -18.55
C THR A 22 4.42 -14.19 -19.39
N MET A 23 4.15 -12.99 -19.91
CA MET A 23 5.14 -12.20 -20.66
C MET A 23 6.32 -11.75 -19.80
N ILE A 24 6.11 -11.51 -18.51
CA ILE A 24 7.19 -11.18 -17.57
C ILE A 24 8.10 -12.39 -17.39
N ALA A 25 7.51 -13.59 -17.23
CA ALA A 25 8.27 -14.83 -17.14
C ALA A 25 9.04 -15.14 -18.42
N THR A 26 8.46 -14.88 -19.60
CA THR A 26 9.19 -15.01 -20.88
C THR A 26 10.44 -14.15 -20.89
N VAL A 27 10.33 -12.88 -20.47
CA VAL A 27 11.49 -11.98 -20.39
C VAL A 27 12.49 -12.44 -19.32
N LYS A 28 12.03 -12.90 -18.16
CA LYS A 28 12.90 -13.39 -17.08
C LYS A 28 13.70 -14.64 -17.49
N ASN A 29 13.12 -15.49 -18.33
CA ASN A 29 13.73 -16.75 -18.77
C ASN A 29 14.57 -16.60 -20.05
N ASP A 30 14.66 -15.40 -20.62
CA ASP A 30 15.51 -15.14 -21.77
C ASP A 30 17.00 -15.17 -21.34
N PRO A 31 17.83 -16.07 -21.91
CA PRO A 31 19.22 -16.21 -21.52
C PRO A 31 20.08 -14.98 -21.84
N GLU A 32 19.66 -14.09 -22.73
CA GLU A 32 20.38 -12.84 -23.02
C GLU A 32 20.15 -11.77 -21.93
N ILE A 33 19.19 -11.99 -21.02
CA ILE A 33 18.82 -11.04 -19.97
C ILE A 33 19.46 -11.46 -18.64
N GLU A 34 20.62 -10.84 -18.35
CA GLU A 34 21.39 -11.12 -17.13
C GLU A 34 21.04 -10.20 -15.94
N ILE A 35 20.24 -9.15 -16.16
CA ILE A 35 19.86 -8.20 -15.10
C ILE A 35 18.62 -8.71 -14.33
N PRO A 36 18.46 -8.33 -13.06
CA PRO A 36 17.27 -8.70 -12.29
C PRO A 36 15.97 -8.15 -12.91
N ILE A 37 14.96 -9.02 -13.00
CA ILE A 37 13.61 -8.73 -13.48
C ILE A 37 12.63 -8.73 -12.30
N PHE A 38 11.92 -7.61 -12.14
CA PHE A 38 10.89 -7.44 -11.13
C PHE A 38 9.50 -7.49 -11.79
N GLY A 39 8.63 -8.34 -11.26
CA GLY A 39 7.23 -8.39 -11.69
C GLY A 39 6.37 -7.34 -11.00
N ASN A 40 5.40 -6.78 -11.73
CA ASN A 40 4.45 -5.81 -11.20
C ASN A 40 3.04 -6.02 -11.77
N GLY A 41 2.03 -5.85 -10.92
CA GLY A 41 0.63 -5.89 -11.32
C GLY A 41 -0.19 -6.78 -10.40
N ASP A 42 -1.25 -6.21 -9.84
CA ASP A 42 -2.29 -6.90 -9.05
C ASP A 42 -1.82 -7.74 -7.86
N ILE A 43 -0.61 -7.51 -7.34
CA ILE A 43 -0.18 -8.09 -6.06
C ILE A 43 -0.79 -7.28 -4.92
N ASP A 44 -1.65 -7.93 -4.15
CA ASP A 44 -2.43 -7.35 -3.05
C ASP A 44 -2.46 -8.21 -1.78
N SER A 45 -1.81 -9.38 -1.78
CA SER A 45 -1.71 -10.25 -0.60
C SER A 45 -0.33 -10.94 -0.48
N PRO A 46 0.05 -11.41 0.72
CA PRO A 46 1.25 -12.22 0.94
C PRO A 46 1.32 -13.50 0.10
N GLU A 47 0.22 -14.24 0.02
CA GLU A 47 0.10 -15.49 -0.71
C GLU A 47 0.28 -15.24 -2.21
N LYS A 48 -0.40 -14.23 -2.75
CA LYS A 48 -0.29 -13.89 -4.17
C LYS A 48 1.13 -13.45 -4.52
N ALA A 49 1.80 -12.72 -3.63
CA ALA A 49 3.19 -12.33 -3.81
C ALA A 49 4.11 -13.56 -3.86
N LEU A 50 3.94 -14.54 -2.96
CA LEU A 50 4.70 -15.78 -2.98
C LEU A 50 4.40 -16.61 -4.23
N GLU A 51 3.13 -16.87 -4.52
CA GLU A 51 2.66 -17.63 -5.68
C GLU A 51 3.26 -17.03 -6.96
N TYR A 52 3.16 -15.72 -7.17
CA TYR A 52 3.60 -15.10 -8.41
C TYR A 52 5.13 -15.07 -8.52
N LYS A 53 5.84 -14.89 -7.40
CA LYS A 53 7.30 -14.98 -7.40
C LYS A 53 7.76 -16.38 -7.83
N GLU A 54 7.15 -17.43 -7.29
CA GLU A 54 7.50 -18.82 -7.59
C GLU A 54 7.07 -19.22 -9.00
N LYS A 55 5.82 -18.93 -9.38
CA LYS A 55 5.23 -19.30 -10.67
C LYS A 55 5.92 -18.64 -11.85
N TYR A 56 6.29 -17.37 -11.74
CA TYR A 56 6.87 -16.60 -12.84
C TYR A 56 8.40 -16.42 -12.73
N GLY A 57 9.02 -16.91 -11.66
CA GLY A 57 10.48 -16.95 -11.50
C GLY A 57 11.17 -15.58 -11.38
N VAL A 58 10.41 -14.52 -11.09
CA VAL A 58 10.94 -13.14 -11.02
C VAL A 58 11.89 -12.96 -9.82
N ASP A 59 12.88 -12.08 -9.96
CA ASP A 59 13.88 -11.81 -8.92
C ASP A 59 13.29 -10.98 -7.77
N GLY A 60 12.20 -10.25 -8.03
CA GLY A 60 11.47 -9.51 -7.03
C GLY A 60 10.11 -9.05 -7.52
N ILE A 61 9.35 -8.45 -6.61
CA ILE A 61 8.01 -7.94 -6.88
C ILE A 61 7.96 -6.46 -6.52
N MET A 62 7.40 -5.66 -7.43
CA MET A 62 7.03 -4.27 -7.15
C MET A 62 5.55 -4.20 -6.83
N ILE A 63 5.20 -3.50 -5.75
CA ILE A 63 3.82 -3.34 -5.27
C ILE A 63 3.44 -1.86 -5.39
N GLY A 64 2.29 -1.61 -6.01
CA GLY A 64 1.76 -0.27 -6.23
C GLY A 64 0.54 0.00 -5.35
N ARG A 65 -0.65 -0.12 -5.95
CA ARG A 65 -1.94 0.27 -5.35
C ARG A 65 -2.19 -0.29 -3.94
N ALA A 66 -1.84 -1.54 -3.70
CA ALA A 66 -2.05 -2.19 -2.39
C ALA A 66 -1.22 -1.57 -1.25
N ALA A 67 -0.13 -0.88 -1.55
CA ALA A 67 0.69 -0.19 -0.55
C ALA A 67 0.19 1.23 -0.22
N ILE A 68 -0.70 1.81 -1.04
CA ILE A 68 -1.17 3.19 -0.86
C ILE A 68 -2.06 3.25 0.38
N GLY A 69 -1.61 3.92 1.44
CA GLY A 69 -2.32 3.98 2.73
C GLY A 69 -2.29 2.66 3.50
N TYR A 70 -1.52 1.67 3.05
CA TYR A 70 -1.31 0.41 3.75
C TYR A 70 0.14 -0.09 3.59
N PRO A 71 1.14 0.66 4.09
CA PRO A 71 2.56 0.30 3.96
C PRO A 71 2.96 -1.02 4.64
N TRP A 72 2.12 -1.58 5.52
CA TRP A 72 2.41 -2.84 6.23
C TRP A 72 2.48 -4.06 5.31
N ILE A 73 1.87 -4.00 4.12
CA ILE A 73 1.89 -5.10 3.13
C ILE A 73 3.31 -5.60 2.84
N PHE A 74 4.32 -4.73 2.86
CA PHE A 74 5.72 -5.13 2.64
C PHE A 74 6.25 -6.03 3.77
N ASN A 75 5.89 -5.74 5.03
CA ASN A 75 6.31 -6.55 6.17
C ASN A 75 5.52 -7.85 6.24
N GLU A 76 4.23 -7.81 5.94
CA GLU A 76 3.35 -8.98 5.85
C GLU A 76 3.86 -9.97 4.79
N ILE A 77 4.18 -9.50 3.58
CA ILE A 77 4.76 -10.32 2.51
C ILE A 77 6.10 -10.93 2.95
N LYS A 78 7.01 -10.10 3.50
CA LYS A 78 8.32 -10.59 3.95
C LYS A 78 8.19 -11.65 5.03
N HIS A 79 7.30 -11.45 6.00
CA HIS A 79 7.05 -12.40 7.07
C HIS A 79 6.49 -13.70 6.51
N TYR A 80 5.42 -13.64 5.71
CA TYR A 80 4.80 -14.81 5.10
C TYR A 80 5.78 -15.61 4.24
N MET A 81 6.60 -14.95 3.42
CA MET A 81 7.65 -15.61 2.63
C MET A 81 8.72 -16.30 3.50
N SER A 82 8.93 -15.85 4.74
CA SER A 82 9.93 -16.40 5.65
C SER A 82 9.42 -17.50 6.58
N THR A 83 8.14 -17.45 6.97
CA THR A 83 7.56 -18.33 7.99
C THR A 83 6.42 -19.21 7.47
N GLY A 84 5.77 -18.83 6.36
CA GLY A 84 4.50 -19.41 5.93
C GLY A 84 3.29 -18.97 6.78
N GLU A 85 3.48 -18.07 7.74
CA GLU A 85 2.44 -17.59 8.66
C GLU A 85 2.07 -16.13 8.36
N HIS A 86 0.85 -15.72 8.75
CA HIS A 86 0.40 -14.34 8.60
C HIS A 86 0.80 -13.48 9.80
N LEU A 87 1.27 -12.26 9.53
CA LEU A 87 1.34 -11.24 10.58
C LEU A 87 -0.06 -10.78 10.96
N ALA A 88 -0.21 -10.42 12.23
CA ALA A 88 -1.39 -9.69 12.67
C ALA A 88 -1.49 -8.36 11.89
N PRO A 89 -2.69 -7.97 11.43
CA PRO A 89 -2.89 -6.70 10.78
C PRO A 89 -2.61 -5.53 11.74
N PRO A 90 -2.30 -4.33 11.22
CA PRO A 90 -1.98 -3.18 12.05
C PRO A 90 -3.21 -2.73 12.84
N THR A 91 -2.98 -2.44 14.11
CA THR A 91 -3.94 -1.83 15.04
C THR A 91 -4.36 -0.44 14.57
N ILE A 92 -5.46 0.09 15.12
CA ILE A 92 -5.86 1.47 14.81
C ILE A 92 -4.76 2.47 15.19
N GLN A 93 -4.09 2.27 16.33
CA GLN A 93 -3.01 3.16 16.78
C GLN A 93 -1.88 3.20 15.74
N GLN A 94 -1.44 2.02 15.25
CA GLN A 94 -0.40 1.96 14.22
C GLN A 94 -0.84 2.66 12.92
N ARG A 95 -2.13 2.54 12.54
CA ARG A 95 -2.69 3.23 11.38
C ARG A 95 -2.67 4.75 11.57
N VAL A 96 -3.13 5.23 12.72
CA VAL A 96 -3.12 6.66 13.10
C VAL A 96 -1.70 7.20 13.10
N ASP A 97 -0.75 6.50 13.73
CA ASP A 97 0.66 6.92 13.79
C ASP A 97 1.27 7.06 12.38
N ALA A 98 0.96 6.13 11.49
CA ALA A 98 1.42 6.19 10.11
C ALA A 98 0.79 7.35 9.33
N VAL A 99 -0.50 7.64 9.56
CA VAL A 99 -1.18 8.80 8.97
C VAL A 99 -0.57 10.10 9.47
N LYS A 100 -0.37 10.25 10.78
CA LYS A 100 0.27 11.42 11.39
C LYS A 100 1.66 11.67 10.82
N LYS A 101 2.48 10.62 10.71
CA LYS A 101 3.82 10.69 10.11
C LYS A 101 3.76 11.12 8.64
N HIS A 102 2.82 10.58 7.86
CA HIS A 102 2.66 10.93 6.45
C HIS A 102 2.15 12.37 6.28
N LEU A 103 1.21 12.82 7.13
CA LEU A 103 0.71 14.19 7.15
C LEU A 103 1.83 15.19 7.46
N ALA A 104 2.59 14.95 8.54
CA ALA A 104 3.74 15.78 8.92
C ALA A 104 4.75 15.90 7.76
N PHE A 105 5.14 14.77 7.18
CA PHE A 105 6.06 14.76 6.03
C PHE A 105 5.51 15.51 4.82
N SER A 106 4.21 15.37 4.53
CA SER A 106 3.56 16.07 3.42
C SER A 106 3.58 17.59 3.62
N MET A 107 3.33 18.07 4.84
CA MET A 107 3.36 19.49 5.18
C MET A 107 4.79 20.06 5.12
N ASP A 108 5.76 19.35 5.68
CA ASP A 108 7.18 19.73 5.63
C ASP A 108 7.67 19.87 4.18
N TRP A 109 7.28 18.93 3.32
CA TRP A 109 7.74 18.90 1.93
C TRP A 109 7.05 19.92 1.02
N LYS A 110 5.72 20.08 1.15
CA LYS A 110 4.93 20.89 0.22
C LYS A 110 4.76 22.34 0.65
N GLN A 111 4.98 22.63 1.94
CA GLN A 111 4.77 23.94 2.58
C GLN A 111 3.31 24.43 2.52
N GLY A 112 2.83 25.03 3.59
CA GLY A 112 1.45 25.53 3.69
C GLY A 112 0.37 24.44 3.55
N LYS A 113 -0.85 24.84 3.19
CA LYS A 113 -2.04 23.96 3.15
C LYS A 113 -1.99 22.88 2.07
N THR A 114 -1.07 22.98 1.10
CA THR A 114 -0.92 21.98 0.03
C THR A 114 -0.59 20.59 0.58
N GLY A 115 0.25 20.51 1.62
CA GLY A 115 0.59 19.24 2.27
C GLY A 115 -0.64 18.54 2.86
N ILE A 116 -1.57 19.32 3.42
CA ILE A 116 -2.83 18.82 3.96
C ILE A 116 -3.75 18.31 2.85
N PHE A 117 -3.89 19.06 1.76
CA PHE A 117 -4.81 18.70 0.66
C PHE A 117 -4.40 17.41 -0.06
N GLU A 118 -3.09 17.17 -0.23
CA GLU A 118 -2.58 15.92 -0.81
C GLU A 118 -2.91 14.69 0.04
N MET A 119 -3.06 14.84 1.36
CA MET A 119 -3.40 13.73 2.26
C MET A 119 -4.83 13.23 2.10
N ARG A 120 -5.75 14.06 1.59
CA ARG A 120 -7.19 13.75 1.50
C ARG A 120 -7.49 12.45 0.75
N ARG A 121 -6.73 12.15 -0.31
CA ARG A 121 -6.89 10.92 -1.11
C ARG A 121 -6.39 9.65 -0.40
N HIS A 122 -5.59 9.80 0.66
CA HIS A 122 -4.96 8.67 1.34
C HIS A 122 -5.78 8.15 2.53
N TYR A 123 -6.58 9.00 3.20
CA TYR A 123 -7.32 8.62 4.40
C TYR A 123 -8.24 7.40 4.21
N THR A 124 -8.91 7.30 3.07
CA THR A 124 -9.79 6.15 2.78
C THR A 124 -9.05 4.81 2.89
N ASN A 125 -7.80 4.75 2.45
CA ASN A 125 -7.05 3.50 2.46
C ASN A 125 -6.50 3.14 3.85
N TYR A 126 -6.05 4.14 4.62
CA TYR A 126 -5.58 3.92 5.99
C TYR A 126 -6.67 3.35 6.90
N PHE A 127 -7.91 3.78 6.71
CA PHE A 127 -9.05 3.44 7.54
C PHE A 127 -10.08 2.53 6.84
N LYS A 128 -9.65 1.84 5.77
CA LYS A 128 -10.49 0.88 5.06
C LYS A 128 -10.89 -0.26 6.01
N GLY A 129 -12.16 -0.67 5.95
CA GLY A 129 -12.69 -1.79 6.73
C GLY A 129 -13.20 -1.41 8.12
N ILE A 130 -13.11 -0.13 8.53
CA ILE A 130 -13.64 0.34 9.81
C ILE A 130 -15.14 0.67 9.65
N PRO A 131 -16.05 0.01 10.40
CA PRO A 131 -17.47 0.34 10.41
C PRO A 131 -17.70 1.78 10.87
N HIS A 132 -18.72 2.44 10.30
CA HIS A 132 -19.14 3.79 10.69
C HIS A 132 -18.05 4.89 10.59
N PHE A 133 -16.96 4.69 9.85
CA PHE A 133 -15.87 5.66 9.72
C PHE A 133 -16.19 6.89 8.85
N LYS A 134 -17.31 6.87 8.10
CA LYS A 134 -17.66 7.94 7.14
C LYS A 134 -17.63 9.36 7.75
N PRO A 135 -18.20 9.64 8.94
CA PRO A 135 -18.18 10.97 9.54
C PRO A 135 -16.76 11.47 9.83
N TYR A 136 -15.89 10.63 10.39
CA TYR A 136 -14.48 10.95 10.64
C TYR A 136 -13.73 11.24 9.34
N ARG A 137 -13.96 10.43 8.30
CA ARG A 137 -13.37 10.70 6.98
C ARG A 137 -13.82 12.05 6.40
N THR A 138 -15.09 12.43 6.56
CA THR A 138 -15.58 13.74 6.10
C THR A 138 -14.83 14.86 6.81
N GLN A 139 -14.70 14.80 8.13
CA GLN A 139 -13.94 15.80 8.89
C GLN A 139 -12.47 15.86 8.45
N LEU A 140 -11.81 14.71 8.30
CA LEU A 140 -10.41 14.63 7.81
C LEU A 140 -10.18 15.31 6.46
N VAL A 141 -11.20 15.34 5.57
CA VAL A 141 -11.08 16.00 4.25
C VAL A 141 -11.58 17.43 4.23
N GLU A 142 -12.22 17.92 5.30
CA GLU A 142 -12.72 19.30 5.40
C GLU A 142 -11.79 20.19 6.24
N LEU A 143 -11.18 19.65 7.28
CA LEU A 143 -10.22 20.37 8.12
C LEU A 143 -8.99 20.82 7.31
N GLU A 144 -8.49 22.00 7.66
CA GLU A 144 -7.33 22.64 7.01
C GLU A 144 -6.25 23.10 8.00
N GLU A 145 -6.48 22.91 9.29
CA GLU A 145 -5.55 23.27 10.35
C GLU A 145 -4.86 22.02 10.88
N GLU A 146 -3.54 22.08 10.99
CA GLU A 146 -2.71 20.96 11.42
C GLU A 146 -3.16 20.41 12.77
N GLN A 147 -3.24 21.26 13.80
CA GLN A 147 -3.60 20.81 15.15
C GLN A 147 -4.96 20.09 15.17
N ALA A 148 -5.98 20.64 14.49
CA ALA A 148 -7.30 20.02 14.44
C ALA A 148 -7.29 18.64 13.75
N LEU A 149 -6.43 18.43 12.75
CA LEU A 149 -6.25 17.12 12.12
C LEU A 149 -5.56 16.13 13.07
N PHE A 150 -4.55 16.58 13.81
CA PHE A 150 -3.86 15.72 14.78
C PHE A 150 -4.78 15.32 15.94
N ASP A 151 -5.58 16.26 16.44
CA ASP A 151 -6.57 16.02 17.51
C ASP A 151 -7.64 15.02 17.04
N LEU A 152 -8.18 15.20 15.83
CA LEU A 152 -9.14 14.25 15.24
C LEU A 152 -8.53 12.86 15.04
N LEU A 153 -7.25 12.78 14.69
CA LEU A 153 -6.54 11.51 14.56
C LEU A 153 -6.33 10.82 15.91
N ASP A 154 -6.13 11.56 17.00
CA ASP A 154 -6.10 11.00 18.36
C ASP A 154 -7.48 10.47 18.77
N GLU A 155 -8.56 11.24 18.53
CA GLU A 155 -9.94 10.81 18.78
C GLU A 155 -10.26 9.50 18.03
N ILE A 156 -9.85 9.39 16.76
CA ILE A 156 -9.99 8.16 15.98
C ILE A 156 -9.24 6.99 16.63
N SER A 157 -8.05 7.22 17.18
CA SER A 157 -7.28 6.15 17.83
C SER A 157 -7.99 5.62 19.07
N GLU A 158 -8.60 6.50 19.86
CA GLU A 158 -9.33 6.16 21.08
C GLU A 158 -10.65 5.45 20.77
N GLU A 159 -11.50 6.08 19.94
CA GLU A 159 -12.84 5.58 19.60
C GLU A 159 -12.80 4.19 18.98
N PHE A 160 -11.82 3.95 18.09
CA PHE A 160 -11.70 2.70 17.34
C PHE A 160 -10.66 1.75 17.95
N SER A 161 -10.21 1.98 19.19
CA SER A 161 -9.16 1.20 19.87
C SER A 161 -9.43 -0.31 19.93
N GLN A 162 -10.70 -0.71 20.00
CA GLN A 162 -11.13 -2.11 20.03
C GLN A 162 -11.40 -2.71 18.64
N THR A 163 -11.08 -2.01 17.56
CA THR A 163 -11.31 -2.51 16.20
C THR A 163 -10.38 -3.68 15.91
N VAL A 164 -10.99 -4.84 15.65
CA VAL A 164 -10.27 -6.04 15.19
C VAL A 164 -10.27 -6.03 13.68
N PHE A 165 -9.08 -5.94 13.10
CA PHE A 165 -8.87 -6.14 11.67
C PHE A 165 -8.64 -7.63 11.41
N VAL A 166 -9.22 -8.14 10.34
CA VAL A 166 -8.99 -9.52 9.88
C VAL A 166 -8.10 -9.43 8.65
N SER A 167 -7.07 -10.27 8.61
CA SER A 167 -6.18 -10.45 7.45
C SER A 167 -6.92 -11.06 6.27
#